data_AF-A0ABC9Y903-F1
#
_entry.id   AF-A0ABC9Y903-F1
#
_cell.length_a   1.000
_cell.length_b   1.000
_cell.length_c   1.000
_cell.angle_alpha   90.00
_cell.angle_beta   90.00
_cell.angle_gamma   90.00
#
_symmetry.space_group_name_H-M   'P 1'
#
loop_
_entity.id
_entity.type
_entity.pdbx_description
1 polymer ?
#
loop_
_entity_poly.entity_id
_entity_poly.type
_entity_poly.pdbx_seq_one_letter_code
_entity_poly.pdbx_strand_id
1 'polypeptide(L)'
;MHPNREEVRQKHQEAPMDEQGAPGQSQTKKEAYRGWKQGQVAWEEYRETVQAARDQFRKAKALVEISLARDIKGNKKSFYRYVSDKKRMRENVGPLQNETGDLVTQDMEKAEVLNGFFASVFTGKCSSHTAQVTEGRDWENAEPPTVGEDQVRDHLRNLKVHKSMDLMRCIRGS
;
A
#
# COMPACT_ATOMS: atom_id res chain seq x y z
N MET A 1 32.60 49.89 -7.55
CA MET A 1 31.15 49.80 -7.31
C MET A 1 30.78 48.33 -7.22
N HIS A 2 30.82 47.78 -6.00
CA HIS A 2 30.50 46.38 -5.72
C HIS A 2 29.06 46.30 -5.22
N PRO A 3 28.19 45.45 -5.80
CA PRO A 3 26.87 45.22 -5.23
C PRO A 3 26.99 44.38 -3.94
N ASN A 4 26.14 44.76 -2.99
CA ASN A 4 26.08 44.34 -1.60
C ASN A 4 25.80 42.83 -1.45
N ARG A 5 26.55 42.15 -0.57
CA ARG A 5 26.47 40.69 -0.28
C ARG A 5 25.19 40.27 0.45
N GLU A 6 24.32 41.20 0.83
CA GLU A 6 23.08 40.89 1.56
C GLU A 6 21.83 40.75 0.68
N GLU A 7 21.83 41.20 -0.58
CA GLU A 7 20.67 41.08 -1.48
C GLU A 7 20.58 39.73 -2.23
N VAL A 8 21.63 38.89 -2.16
CA VAL A 8 21.60 37.54 -2.76
C VAL A 8 20.92 36.53 -1.82
N ARG A 9 20.54 36.93 -0.59
CA ARG A 9 19.95 36.04 0.42
C ARG A 9 18.41 35.96 0.38
N GLN A 10 17.76 36.52 -0.65
CA GLN A 10 16.28 36.54 -0.76
C GLN A 10 15.69 35.72 -1.91
N LYS A 11 16.47 34.90 -2.61
CA LYS A 11 15.91 33.91 -3.54
C LYS A 11 16.39 32.53 -3.12
N HIS A 12 15.48 31.56 -3.08
CA HIS A 12 15.59 30.22 -2.48
C HIS A 12 15.19 30.12 -1.00
N GLN A 13 13.98 30.60 -0.67
CA GLN A 13 13.09 29.74 0.09
C GLN A 13 12.27 28.92 -0.93
N GLU A 14 12.85 27.84 -1.45
CA GLU A 14 12.03 26.76 -1.99
C GLU A 14 11.51 26.00 -0.76
N ALA A 15 10.21 26.15 -0.50
CA ALA A 15 9.52 25.33 0.49
C ALA A 15 9.76 23.85 0.17
N PRO A 16 9.98 22.99 1.20
CA PRO A 16 10.00 21.55 0.99
C PRO A 16 8.66 21.15 0.39
N MET A 17 8.69 20.63 -0.84
CA MET A 17 7.52 20.00 -1.44
C MET A 17 7.23 18.74 -0.64
N ASP A 18 6.38 18.89 0.37
CA ASP A 18 5.87 17.77 1.15
C ASP A 18 5.22 16.79 0.18
N GLU A 19 5.78 15.58 0.12
CA GLU A 19 5.19 14.42 -0.54
C GLU A 19 3.97 13.88 0.24
N GLN A 20 3.21 14.79 0.85
CA GLN A 20 1.85 14.58 1.32
C GLN A 20 0.98 14.95 0.13
N GLY A 21 0.35 13.95 -0.50
CA GLY A 21 -0.54 14.17 -1.64
C GLY A 21 -1.43 15.38 -1.39
N ALA A 22 -1.53 16.26 -2.41
CA ALA A 22 -2.23 17.55 -2.35
C ALA A 22 -3.28 17.59 -1.22
N PRO A 23 -3.04 18.33 -0.12
CA PRO A 23 -3.77 18.15 1.14
C PRO A 23 -5.30 18.19 0.98
N GLY A 24 -5.81 18.92 -0.02
CA GLY A 24 -7.24 18.95 -0.35
C GLY A 24 -7.80 17.65 -0.93
N GLN A 25 -7.03 16.87 -1.69
CA GLN A 25 -7.52 15.64 -2.35
C GLN A 25 -7.71 14.47 -1.38
N SER A 26 -6.92 14.43 -0.30
CA SER A 26 -7.16 13.46 0.77
C SER A 26 -8.45 13.76 1.54
N GLN A 27 -8.83 15.04 1.65
CA GLN A 27 -10.05 15.47 2.33
C GLN A 27 -11.29 15.16 1.47
N THR A 28 -11.27 15.52 0.19
CA THR A 28 -12.37 15.23 -0.75
C THR A 28 -12.68 13.73 -0.83
N LYS A 29 -11.64 12.88 -0.86
CA LYS A 29 -11.83 11.43 -0.87
C LYS A 29 -12.42 10.90 0.46
N LYS A 30 -12.01 11.46 1.60
CA LYS A 30 -12.55 11.10 2.93
C LYS A 30 -14.01 11.52 3.04
N GLU A 31 -14.34 12.71 2.57
CA GLU A 31 -15.71 13.25 2.52
C GLU A 31 -16.62 12.42 1.62
N ALA A 32 -16.19 12.12 0.40
CA ALA A 32 -16.91 11.24 -0.52
C ALA A 32 -17.15 9.86 0.10
N TYR A 33 -16.16 9.30 0.79
CA TYR A 33 -16.31 8.03 1.50
C TYR A 33 -17.34 8.12 2.63
N ARG A 34 -17.32 9.19 3.45
CA ARG A 34 -18.31 9.39 4.51
C ARG A 34 -19.73 9.53 3.94
N GLY A 35 -19.91 10.35 2.90
CA GLY A 35 -21.21 10.58 2.27
C GLY A 35 -21.79 9.32 1.67
N TRP A 36 -20.98 8.53 0.96
CA TRP A 36 -21.41 7.22 0.44
C TRP A 36 -21.76 6.24 1.56
N LYS A 37 -20.94 6.18 2.62
CA LYS A 37 -21.17 5.27 3.75
C LYS A 37 -22.46 5.57 4.51
N GLN A 38 -22.86 6.85 4.55
CA GLN A 38 -24.10 7.32 5.18
C GLN A 38 -25.32 7.27 4.25
N GLY A 39 -25.15 6.83 2.99
CA GLY A 39 -26.24 6.79 2.00
C GLY A 39 -26.64 8.16 1.45
N GLN A 40 -25.85 9.21 1.71
CA GLN A 40 -26.10 10.57 1.21
C GLN A 40 -25.65 10.76 -0.25
N VAL A 41 -24.75 9.90 -0.72
CA VAL A 41 -24.10 9.99 -2.04
C VAL A 41 -24.26 8.65 -2.74
N ALA A 42 -24.65 8.69 -4.01
CA ALA A 42 -24.75 7.48 -4.83
C ALA A 42 -23.37 6.83 -5.03
N TRP A 43 -23.33 5.51 -5.23
CA TRP A 43 -22.07 4.81 -5.49
C TRP A 43 -21.32 5.36 -6.71
N GLU A 44 -22.04 5.79 -7.74
CA GLU A 44 -21.49 6.34 -8.97
C GLU A 44 -20.75 7.66 -8.73
N GLU A 45 -21.39 8.61 -8.03
CA GLU A 45 -20.80 9.90 -7.65
C GLU A 45 -19.56 9.74 -6.76
N TYR A 46 -19.58 8.80 -5.82
CA TYR A 46 -18.40 8.45 -5.03
C TYR A 46 -17.26 7.94 -5.91
N ARG A 47 -17.56 7.01 -6.81
CA ARG A 47 -16.55 6.40 -7.70
C ARG A 47 -15.94 7.43 -8.63
N GLU A 48 -16.75 8.33 -9.19
CA GLU A 48 -16.30 9.45 -10.03
C GLU A 48 -15.38 10.39 -9.26
N THR A 49 -15.76 10.78 -8.04
CA THR A 49 -14.95 11.65 -7.19
C THR A 49 -13.59 11.02 -6.87
N VAL A 50 -13.57 9.72 -6.51
CA VAL A 50 -12.34 8.98 -6.23
C VAL A 50 -11.47 8.87 -7.48
N GLN A 51 -12.08 8.61 -8.64
CA GLN A 51 -11.36 8.46 -9.90
C GLN A 51 -10.76 9.80 -10.35
N ALA A 52 -11.54 10.88 -10.31
CA ALA A 52 -11.07 12.23 -10.62
C ALA A 52 -9.88 12.63 -9.74
N ALA A 53 -9.96 12.39 -8.42
CA ALA A 53 -8.85 12.67 -7.50
C ALA A 53 -7.58 11.86 -7.86
N ARG A 54 -7.72 10.59 -8.24
CA ARG A 54 -6.60 9.75 -8.71
C ARG A 54 -6.00 10.29 -10.01
N ASP A 55 -6.84 10.68 -10.96
CA ASP A 55 -6.40 11.18 -12.25
C ASP A 55 -5.69 12.52 -12.14
N GLN A 56 -6.16 13.41 -11.25
CA GLN A 56 -5.46 14.64 -10.92
C GLN A 56 -4.06 14.37 -10.35
N PHE A 57 -3.94 13.41 -9.42
CA PHE A 57 -2.64 13.00 -8.88
C PHE A 57 -1.71 12.44 -9.96
N ARG A 58 -2.23 11.56 -10.85
CA ARG A 58 -1.46 11.02 -11.98
C ARG A 58 -0.97 12.12 -12.92
N LYS A 59 -1.84 13.07 -13.27
CA LYS A 59 -1.50 14.21 -14.14
C LYS A 59 -0.45 15.11 -13.51
N ALA A 60 -0.63 15.51 -12.25
CA ALA A 60 0.34 16.33 -11.53
C ALA A 60 1.70 15.63 -11.43
N LYS A 61 1.71 14.33 -11.13
CA LYS A 61 2.93 13.52 -11.10
C LYS A 61 3.63 13.48 -12.46
N ALA A 62 2.89 13.20 -13.53
CA ALA A 62 3.45 13.15 -14.88
C ALA A 62 4.04 14.49 -15.31
N LEU A 63 3.38 15.61 -14.98
CA LEU A 63 3.88 16.96 -15.28
C LEU A 63 5.24 17.23 -14.61
N VAL A 64 5.37 16.86 -13.34
CA VAL A 64 6.64 16.99 -12.61
C VAL A 64 7.72 16.11 -13.24
N GLU A 65 7.43 14.84 -13.51
CA GLU A 65 8.39 13.91 -14.14
C GLU A 65 8.85 14.39 -15.52
N ILE A 66 7.95 14.92 -16.35
CA ILE A 66 8.28 15.49 -17.66
C ILE A 66 9.22 16.70 -17.50
N SER A 67 8.95 17.60 -16.55
CA SER A 67 9.81 18.76 -16.31
C SER A 67 11.23 18.36 -15.89
N LEU A 68 11.35 17.38 -14.99
CA LEU A 68 12.64 16.85 -14.53
C LEU A 68 13.41 16.15 -15.65
N ALA A 69 12.72 15.39 -16.50
CA ALA A 69 13.35 14.72 -17.63
C ALA A 69 13.86 15.72 -18.68
N ARG A 70 13.06 16.75 -18.99
CA ARG A 70 13.46 17.79 -19.96
C ARG A 70 14.68 18.57 -19.48
N ASP A 71 14.73 18.89 -18.20
CA ASP A 71 15.75 19.76 -17.64
C ASP A 71 16.98 18.98 -17.11
N ILE A 72 17.10 17.68 -17.44
CA ILE A 72 18.20 16.83 -16.93
C ILE A 72 19.58 17.38 -17.27
N LYS A 73 19.75 18.02 -18.43
CA LYS A 73 21.04 18.62 -18.82
C LYS A 73 21.39 19.86 -17.98
N GLY A 74 20.38 20.65 -17.61
CA GLY A 74 20.53 21.90 -16.84
C GLY A 74 20.46 21.71 -15.33
N ASN A 75 19.80 20.65 -14.85
CA ASN A 75 19.55 20.41 -13.43
C ASN A 75 19.57 18.90 -13.09
N LYS A 76 20.72 18.26 -13.28
CA LYS A 76 20.90 16.83 -12.95
C LYS A 76 20.55 16.51 -11.49
N LYS A 77 20.86 17.43 -10.57
CA LYS A 77 20.68 17.23 -9.12
C LYS A 77 19.21 17.03 -8.74
N SER A 78 18.29 17.80 -9.32
CA SER A 78 16.86 17.66 -9.01
C SER A 78 16.29 16.33 -9.49
N PHE A 79 16.71 15.87 -10.68
CA PHE A 79 16.30 14.58 -11.23
C PHE A 79 16.73 13.41 -10.32
N TYR A 80 18.02 13.34 -9.96
CA TYR A 80 18.51 12.26 -9.10
C TYR A 80 17.91 12.32 -7.69
N ARG A 81 17.69 13.52 -7.14
CA ARG A 81 16.99 13.69 -5.86
C ARG A 81 15.57 13.12 -5.93
N TYR A 82 14.82 13.44 -6.98
CA TYR A 82 13.48 12.87 -7.18
C TYR A 82 13.55 11.34 -7.23
N VAL A 83 14.45 10.76 -8.04
CA VAL A 83 14.60 9.29 -8.15
C VAL A 83 14.97 8.66 -6.79
N SER A 84 15.91 9.26 -6.04
CA SER A 84 16.27 8.76 -4.71
C SER A 84 15.11 8.86 -3.73
N ASP A 85 14.35 9.95 -3.76
CA ASP A 85 13.19 10.15 -2.90
C ASP A 85 12.07 9.14 -3.22
N LYS A 86 11.83 8.85 -4.51
CA LYS A 86 10.88 7.80 -4.93
C LYS A 86 11.35 6.39 -4.55
N LYS A 87 12.66 6.14 -4.57
CA LYS A 87 13.26 4.86 -4.15
C LYS A 87 13.23 4.70 -2.63
N ARG A 88 13.22 5.80 -1.88
CA ARG A 88 13.17 5.76 -0.42
C ARG A 88 11.85 5.14 0.02
N MET A 89 11.93 3.89 0.47
CA MET A 89 10.83 3.26 1.18
C MET A 89 10.56 4.05 2.47
N ARG A 90 9.31 4.45 2.68
CA ARG A 90 8.90 5.03 3.96
C ARG A 90 9.08 3.95 5.03
N GLU A 91 9.46 4.36 6.23
CA GLU A 91 9.53 3.48 7.39
C GLU A 91 8.13 2.87 7.58
N ASN A 92 7.99 1.57 7.29
CA ASN A 92 6.66 0.92 7.23
C ASN A 92 6.12 0.56 8.61
N VAL A 93 7.00 0.57 9.61
CA VAL A 93 6.69 0.19 11.00
C VAL A 93 6.89 1.43 11.85
N GLY A 94 5.80 1.93 12.45
CA GLY A 94 5.85 3.01 13.43
C GLY A 94 6.64 2.60 14.68
N PRO A 95 6.80 3.51 15.65
CA PRO A 95 7.42 3.16 16.92
C PRO A 95 6.70 1.96 17.58
N LEU A 96 7.46 0.98 18.04
CA LEU A 96 6.93 -0.21 18.71
C LEU A 96 7.17 -0.12 20.20
N GLN A 97 6.29 -0.68 21.03
CA GLN A 97 6.59 -0.85 22.45
C GLN A 97 7.32 -2.17 22.66
N ASN A 98 8.45 -2.14 23.37
CA ASN A 98 9.13 -3.34 23.82
C ASN A 98 8.47 -3.92 25.09
N GLU A 99 9.00 -5.05 25.58
CA GLU A 99 8.52 -5.70 26.81
C GLU A 99 8.67 -4.83 28.07
N THR A 100 9.60 -3.88 28.05
CA THR A 100 9.85 -2.93 29.13
C THR A 100 8.88 -1.74 29.11
N GLY A 101 8.12 -1.58 28.01
CA GLY A 101 7.16 -0.48 27.79
C GLY A 101 7.76 0.73 27.08
N ASP A 102 9.03 0.69 26.68
CA ASP A 102 9.71 1.79 25.98
C ASP A 102 9.37 1.81 24.48
N LEU A 103 9.31 3.01 23.90
CA LEU A 103 9.09 3.20 22.47
C LEU A 103 10.38 3.02 21.67
N VAL A 104 10.41 1.93 20.92
CA VAL A 104 11.47 1.56 20.00
C VAL A 104 11.28 2.27 18.66
N THR A 105 12.27 3.06 18.28
CA THR A 105 12.28 3.83 17.02
C THR A 105 13.32 3.33 16.03
N GLN A 106 14.35 2.60 16.46
CA GLN A 106 15.39 2.08 15.58
C GLN A 106 14.94 0.76 14.91
N ASP A 107 15.17 0.64 13.60
CA ASP A 107 14.71 -0.52 12.82
C ASP A 107 15.25 -1.88 13.31
N MET A 108 16.49 -1.92 13.79
CA MET A 108 17.11 -3.14 14.32
C MET A 108 16.37 -3.63 15.57
N GLU A 109 16.14 -2.73 16.53
CA GLU A 109 15.42 -3.03 17.76
C GLU A 109 13.95 -3.37 17.46
N LYS A 110 13.31 -2.69 16.48
CA LYS A 110 11.94 -3.04 16.03
C LYS A 110 11.88 -4.47 15.50
N ALA A 111 12.90 -4.90 14.75
CA ALA A 111 12.97 -6.26 14.23
C ALA A 111 13.11 -7.30 15.35
N GLU A 112 13.90 -7.00 16.38
CA GLU A 112 14.04 -7.88 17.56
C GLU A 112 12.74 -8.01 18.34
N VAL A 113 12.03 -6.91 18.61
CA VAL A 113 10.72 -6.92 19.28
C VAL A 113 9.71 -7.76 18.49
N LEU A 114 9.65 -7.58 17.18
CA LEU A 114 8.77 -8.37 16.31
C LEU A 114 9.16 -9.85 16.31
N ASN A 115 10.45 -10.17 16.21
CA ASN A 115 10.94 -11.54 16.22
C ASN A 115 10.61 -12.25 17.53
N GLY A 116 10.77 -11.56 18.67
CA GLY A 116 10.37 -12.07 19.98
C GLY A 116 8.85 -12.34 20.07
N PHE A 117 8.03 -11.41 19.57
CA PHE A 117 6.58 -11.59 19.50
C PHE A 117 6.19 -12.81 18.65
N PHE A 118 6.76 -12.94 17.45
CA PHE A 118 6.53 -14.09 16.58
C PHE A 118 6.95 -15.40 17.26
N ALA A 119 8.14 -15.45 17.85
CA ALA A 119 8.61 -16.63 18.57
C ALA A 119 7.66 -16.99 19.72
N SER A 120 7.12 -16.03 20.47
CA SER A 120 6.17 -16.25 21.56
C SER A 120 4.84 -16.87 21.08
N VAL A 121 4.31 -16.42 19.94
CA VAL A 121 3.07 -16.98 19.35
C VAL A 121 3.26 -18.42 18.89
N PHE A 122 4.44 -18.78 18.37
CA PHE A 122 4.73 -20.12 17.86
C PHE A 122 5.37 -21.06 18.89
N THR A 123 5.90 -20.52 19.99
CA THR A 123 6.43 -21.30 21.12
C THR A 123 5.34 -21.46 22.16
N GLY A 124 4.33 -22.27 21.84
CA GLY A 124 3.29 -22.62 22.79
C GLY A 124 3.89 -23.24 24.05
N LYS A 125 3.58 -22.69 25.22
CA LYS A 125 3.84 -23.35 26.50
C LYS A 125 3.00 -24.63 26.55
N CYS A 126 3.60 -25.74 26.12
CA CYS A 126 3.10 -27.07 26.41
C CYS A 126 3.22 -27.28 27.93
N SER A 127 2.21 -26.82 28.69
CA SER A 127 2.06 -27.23 30.08
C SER A 127 1.52 -28.65 30.06
N SER A 128 2.35 -29.58 30.52
CA SER A 128 2.13 -31.02 30.51
C SER A 128 0.87 -31.41 31.29
N HIS A 129 -0.25 -31.59 30.58
CA HIS A 129 -1.13 -32.71 30.92
C HIS A 129 -0.72 -33.87 30.04
N THR A 130 -0.24 -34.93 30.68
CA THR A 130 -0.06 -36.25 30.07
C THR A 130 -1.38 -36.67 29.43
N ALA A 131 -1.49 -36.46 28.12
CA ALA A 131 -2.40 -37.15 27.24
C ALA A 131 -1.55 -37.58 26.05
N GLN A 132 -1.17 -38.85 26.08
CA GLN A 132 -0.71 -39.71 24.98
C GLN A 132 -0.15 -38.97 23.76
N VAL A 133 1.17 -39.09 23.57
CA VAL A 133 1.82 -38.88 22.28
C VAL A 133 1.16 -39.81 21.26
N THR A 134 0.37 -39.26 20.35
CA THR A 134 0.28 -39.82 19.00
C THR A 134 1.26 -39.01 18.15
N GLU A 135 2.37 -39.68 17.84
CA GLU A 135 3.43 -39.20 16.96
C GLU A 135 2.86 -38.71 15.64
N GLY A 136 3.48 -37.65 15.12
CA GLY A 136 3.20 -37.17 13.78
C GLY A 136 3.44 -38.24 12.73
N ARG A 137 2.36 -38.62 12.05
CA ARG A 137 2.19 -38.59 10.60
C ARG A 137 0.90 -39.31 10.30
N ASP A 138 -0.08 -38.57 9.80
CA ASP A 138 -1.01 -39.17 8.87
C ASP A 138 -1.54 -38.17 7.85
N TRP A 139 -0.63 -37.55 7.11
CA TRP A 139 -0.97 -36.96 5.80
C TRP A 139 -1.00 -38.05 4.71
N GLU A 140 -0.63 -39.30 5.02
CA GLU A 140 -0.57 -40.40 4.05
C GLU A 140 -1.82 -41.29 3.99
N ASN A 141 -2.76 -41.21 4.94
CA ASN A 141 -4.05 -41.91 4.86
C ASN A 141 -5.27 -40.97 4.86
N ALA A 142 -5.09 -39.68 4.59
CA ALA A 142 -6.20 -38.88 4.09
C ALA A 142 -6.49 -39.32 2.65
N GLU A 143 -7.51 -40.16 2.47
CA GLU A 143 -8.08 -40.41 1.15
C GLU A 143 -8.38 -39.04 0.50
N PRO A 144 -7.83 -38.73 -0.69
CA PRO A 144 -8.14 -37.49 -1.36
C PRO A 144 -9.67 -37.39 -1.46
N PRO A 145 -10.30 -36.23 -1.21
CA PRO A 145 -11.71 -36.09 -1.51
C PRO A 145 -11.89 -36.45 -2.98
N THR A 146 -12.49 -37.61 -3.23
CA THR A 146 -12.68 -38.15 -4.57
C THR A 146 -13.82 -37.35 -5.17
N VAL A 147 -13.48 -36.17 -5.69
CA VAL A 147 -14.37 -35.38 -6.53
C VAL A 147 -14.49 -36.13 -7.85
N GLY A 148 -15.63 -36.78 -8.06
CA GLY A 148 -15.88 -37.51 -9.31
C GLY A 148 -15.85 -36.57 -10.51
N GLU A 149 -15.35 -37.03 -11.66
CA GLU A 149 -15.34 -36.24 -12.91
C GLU A 149 -16.71 -35.66 -13.23
N ASP A 150 -17.79 -36.39 -12.90
CA ASP A 150 -19.16 -35.95 -13.11
C ASP A 150 -19.51 -34.71 -12.28
N GLN A 151 -18.98 -34.61 -11.07
CA GLN A 151 -19.20 -33.48 -10.16
C GLN A 151 -18.45 -32.22 -10.64
N VAL A 152 -17.24 -32.42 -11.20
CA VAL A 152 -16.45 -31.36 -11.85
C VAL A 152 -17.13 -30.91 -13.15
N ARG A 153 -17.59 -31.85 -13.98
CA ARG A 153 -18.33 -31.57 -15.22
C ARG A 153 -19.61 -30.81 -14.97
N ASP A 154 -20.33 -31.14 -13.90
CA ASP A 154 -21.57 -30.44 -13.56
C ASP A 154 -21.32 -29.01 -13.07
N HIS A 155 -20.27 -28.79 -12.27
CA HIS A 155 -19.83 -27.45 -11.89
C HIS A 155 -19.41 -26.59 -13.09
N LEU A 156 -18.72 -27.19 -14.06
CA LEU A 156 -18.31 -26.51 -15.29
C LEU A 156 -19.51 -26.21 -16.21
N ARG A 157 -20.51 -27.10 -16.30
CA ARG A 157 -21.75 -26.85 -17.06
C ARG A 157 -22.61 -25.75 -16.43
N ASN A 158 -22.61 -25.66 -15.10
CA ASN A 158 -23.34 -24.64 -14.35
C ASN A 158 -22.55 -23.33 -14.20
N LEU A 159 -21.33 -23.26 -14.74
CA LEU A 159 -20.52 -22.04 -14.77
C LEU A 159 -21.17 -21.04 -15.74
N LYS A 160 -21.81 -20.01 -15.19
CA LYS A 160 -22.44 -18.93 -15.96
C LYS A 160 -21.39 -18.13 -16.73
N VAL A 161 -21.12 -18.52 -17.97
CA VAL A 161 -20.16 -17.88 -18.90
C VAL A 161 -20.45 -16.38 -19.11
N HIS A 162 -21.71 -15.95 -18.99
CA HIS A 162 -22.10 -14.55 -19.16
C HIS A 162 -21.48 -13.58 -18.14
N LYS A 163 -21.01 -14.05 -16.96
CA LYS A 163 -20.33 -13.18 -15.99
C LYS A 163 -18.89 -12.83 -16.38
N SER A 164 -18.25 -13.63 -17.25
CA SER A 164 -16.86 -13.39 -17.67
C SER A 164 -16.78 -12.39 -18.84
N MET A 165 -17.80 -12.33 -19.71
CA MET A 165 -17.89 -11.34 -20.79
C MET A 165 -18.10 -9.92 -20.28
N ASP A 166 -18.92 -9.73 -19.24
CA ASP A 166 -19.12 -8.41 -18.63
C ASP A 166 -17.82 -7.89 -17.99
N LEU A 167 -17.04 -8.78 -17.37
CA LEU A 167 -15.73 -8.43 -16.79
C LEU A 167 -14.70 -8.07 -17.89
N MET A 168 -14.73 -8.76 -19.03
CA MET A 168 -13.82 -8.48 -20.15
C MET A 168 -14.20 -7.20 -20.93
N ARG A 169 -15.48 -6.78 -20.88
CA ARG A 169 -15.95 -5.52 -21.48
C ARG A 169 -15.52 -4.30 -20.65
N CYS A 170 -15.42 -4.42 -19.32
CA CYS A 170 -14.89 -3.36 -18.44
C CYS A 170 -13.37 -3.14 -18.55
N ILE A 171 -12.58 -4.12 -19.01
CA ILE A 171 -11.12 -4.00 -19.09
C ILE A 171 -10.68 -3.31 -20.40
N ARG A 172 -11.54 -3.30 -21.42
CA ARG A 172 -11.16 -2.91 -22.79
C ARG A 172 -11.92 -1.71 -23.36
N GLY A 173 -12.71 -1.02 -22.53
CA GLY A 173 -13.50 0.14 -22.93
C GLY A 173 -13.28 1.33 -22.00
N SER A 174 -12.36 2.20 -22.42
CA SER A 174 -12.29 3.65 -22.20
C SER A 174 -12.22 4.21 -20.79
#